data_AF-X0TUS3-F1
#
_entry.id   AF-X0TUS3-F1
#
_cell.length_a   1.000
_cell.length_b   1.000
_cell.length_c   1.000
_cell.angle_alpha   90.00
_cell.angle_beta   90.00
_cell.angle_gamma   90.00
#
_symmetry.space_group_name_H-M   'P 1'
#
loop_
_entity.id
_entity.type
_entity.pdbx_description
1 polymer ?
#
loop_
_entity_poly.entity_id
_entity_poly.type
_entity_poly.pdbx_seq_one_letter_code
_entity_poly.pdbx_strand_id
1 'polypeptide(L)'
;WKIISLRRHNILRQAISDIVAKDRGAHHHRLSDGPLELDKMNIDCNKLINVIKWFEKLSAQESKILENLPHLSIIYEDDLLKTEHHQKTLDRIFDYLGIPSVPVKTQFVKITPNRLSDFVLNHKEIMQTIGEAEYV
;
A
#
# COMPACT_ATOMS: atom_id res chain seq x y z
N TRP A 1 -10.88 -5.41 23.53
CA TRP A 1 -9.86 -4.97 22.55
C TRP A 1 -10.57 -4.71 21.23
N LYS A 2 -10.13 -3.71 20.45
CA LYS A 2 -10.69 -3.40 19.11
C LYS A 2 -9.59 -3.59 18.07
N ILE A 3 -9.88 -4.31 16.99
CA ILE A 3 -8.92 -4.60 15.92
C ILE A 3 -9.33 -3.81 14.67
N ILE A 4 -8.35 -3.14 14.05
CA ILE A 4 -8.50 -2.50 12.74
C ILE A 4 -7.52 -3.20 11.79
N SER A 5 -8.05 -3.81 10.74
CA SER A 5 -7.28 -4.51 9.71
C SER A 5 -7.15 -3.61 8.48
N LEU A 6 -5.92 -3.21 8.15
CA LEU A 6 -5.62 -2.48 6.93
C LEU A 6 -5.11 -3.45 5.87
N ARG A 7 -5.76 -3.48 4.71
CA ARG A 7 -5.40 -4.37 3.60
C ARG A 7 -5.19 -3.59 2.32
N ARG A 8 -4.62 -4.25 1.31
CA ARG A 8 -4.47 -3.72 -0.04
C ARG A 8 -5.01 -4.71 -1.05
N HIS A 9 -5.74 -4.22 -2.04
CA HIS A 9 -6.20 -5.05 -3.16
C HIS A 9 -5.06 -5.32 -4.15
N ASN A 10 -4.19 -4.33 -4.35
CA ASN A 10 -3.16 -4.39 -5.39
C ASN A 10 -1.81 -4.87 -4.82
N ILE A 11 -1.64 -6.18 -4.76
CA ILE A 11 -0.43 -6.84 -4.23
C ILE A 11 0.82 -6.46 -5.03
N LEU A 12 0.72 -6.35 -6.35
CA LEU A 12 1.84 -5.91 -7.19
C LEU A 12 2.32 -4.51 -6.78
N ARG A 13 1.41 -3.55 -6.66
CA ARG A 13 1.74 -2.19 -6.19
C ARG A 13 2.26 -2.19 -4.77
N GLN A 14 1.81 -3.10 -3.91
CA GLN A 14 2.34 -3.26 -2.56
C GLN A 14 3.78 -3.76 -2.58
N ALA A 15 4.07 -4.80 -3.37
CA ALA A 15 5.39 -5.37 -3.53
C ALA A 15 6.41 -4.37 -4.10
N ILE A 16 6.03 -3.64 -5.15
CA ILE A 16 6.87 -2.58 -5.71
C ILE A 16 7.12 -1.49 -4.68
N SER A 17 6.07 -1.03 -3.98
CA SER A 17 6.21 0.01 -2.96
C SER A 17 7.13 -0.42 -1.82
N ASP A 18 7.09 -1.69 -1.41
CA ASP A 18 7.97 -2.25 -0.39
C ASP A 18 9.44 -2.29 -0.84
N ILE A 19 9.69 -2.75 -2.08
CA ILE A 19 11.04 -2.78 -2.65
C ILE A 19 11.62 -1.37 -2.75
N VAL A 20 10.85 -0.41 -3.27
CA VAL A 20 11.27 0.99 -3.41
C VAL A 20 11.55 1.63 -2.06
N ALA A 21 10.69 1.40 -1.07
CA ALA A 21 10.88 1.97 0.26
C ALA A 21 12.13 1.40 0.96
N LYS A 22 12.39 0.10 0.81
CA LYS A 22 13.59 -0.57 1.35
C LYS A 22 14.88 -0.09 0.69
N ASP A 23 14.86 0.07 -0.63
CA ASP A 23 15.99 0.60 -1.39
C ASP A 23 16.36 2.03 -0.94
N ARG A 24 15.34 2.84 -0.62
CA ARG A 24 15.50 4.25 -0.26
C ARG A 24 15.61 4.53 1.23
N GLY A 25 15.46 3.50 2.07
CA GLY A 25 15.46 3.64 3.54
C GLY A 25 14.30 4.47 4.12
N ALA A 26 13.24 4.73 3.35
CA ALA A 26 12.12 5.58 3.77
C ALA A 26 10.76 5.07 3.27
N HIS A 27 9.77 5.08 4.15
CA HIS A 27 8.38 4.69 3.85
C HIS A 27 7.41 5.88 3.71
N HIS A 28 7.79 7.08 4.18
CA HIS A 28 6.95 8.30 4.11
C HIS A 28 7.76 9.54 3.72
N HIS A 29 7.14 10.45 2.97
CA HIS A 29 7.65 11.79 2.64
C HIS A 29 6.63 12.83 3.10
N ARG A 30 7.09 13.98 3.60
CA ARG A 30 6.21 15.08 3.99
C ARG A 30 6.20 16.16 2.92
N LEU A 31 5.11 16.93 2.86
CA LEU A 31 5.03 18.11 1.98
C LEU A 31 6.17 19.12 2.21
N SER A 32 6.71 19.18 3.43
CA SER A 32 7.84 20.04 3.81
C SER A 32 9.18 19.61 3.21
N ASP A 33 9.30 18.37 2.74
CA ASP A 33 10.59 17.76 2.41
C ASP A 33 11.01 18.06 0.96
N GLY A 34 10.28 18.94 0.26
CA GLY A 34 10.53 19.33 -1.13
C GLY A 34 10.07 18.28 -2.16
N PRO A 35 10.27 18.53 -3.47
CA PRO A 35 9.97 17.54 -4.50
C PRO A 35 10.89 16.31 -4.34
N LEU A 36 10.29 15.12 -4.33
CA LEU A 36 11.02 13.86 -4.39
C LEU A 36 11.66 13.74 -5.78
N GLU A 37 12.98 13.93 -5.86
CA GLU A 37 13.72 13.50 -7.04
C GLU A 37 13.73 11.97 -7.03
N LEU A 38 12.93 11.39 -7.92
CA LEU A 38 12.83 9.95 -8.05
C LEU A 38 13.89 9.49 -9.03
N ASP A 39 15.07 9.16 -8.51
CA ASP A 39 16.02 8.38 -9.30
C ASP A 39 15.33 7.10 -9.76
N LYS A 40 15.34 6.91 -11.08
CA LYS A 40 14.72 5.75 -11.69
C LYS A 40 15.55 4.52 -11.33
N MET A 41 14.88 3.44 -10.95
CA MET A 41 15.54 2.20 -10.54
C MET A 41 15.13 1.03 -11.42
N ASN A 42 15.99 0.01 -11.48
CA ASN A 42 15.61 -1.32 -11.96
C ASN A 42 15.13 -2.15 -10.78
N ILE A 43 14.06 -2.92 -10.97
CA ILE A 43 13.58 -3.89 -9.99
C ILE A 43 13.93 -5.28 -10.48
N ASP A 44 14.62 -6.07 -9.65
CA ASP A 44 14.85 -7.49 -9.90
C ASP A 44 13.50 -8.23 -9.90
N CYS A 45 13.16 -8.84 -11.04
CA CYS A 45 11.88 -9.53 -11.24
C CYS A 45 11.73 -10.77 -10.33
N ASN A 46 12.82 -11.51 -10.06
CA ASN A 46 12.78 -12.66 -9.14
C ASN A 46 12.51 -12.20 -7.71
N LYS A 47 13.16 -11.12 -7.28
CA LYS A 47 12.90 -10.49 -5.99
C LYS A 47 11.45 -10.03 -5.90
N LEU A 48 10.93 -9.40 -6.95
CA LEU A 48 9.54 -8.94 -7.02
C LEU A 48 8.55 -10.10 -6.86
N ILE A 49 8.73 -11.20 -7.61
CA ILE A 49 7.88 -12.40 -7.50
C ILE A 49 7.89 -12.95 -6.06
N ASN A 50 9.07 -13.04 -5.44
CA ASN A 50 9.18 -13.54 -4.07
C ASN A 50 8.45 -12.65 -3.06
N VAL A 51 8.50 -11.33 -3.23
CA VAL A 51 7.78 -10.37 -2.39
C VAL A 51 6.26 -10.48 -2.61
N ILE A 52 5.81 -10.65 -3.86
CA ILE A 52 4.39 -10.87 -4.18
C ILE A 52 3.87 -12.12 -3.46
N LYS A 53 4.54 -13.26 -3.64
CA LYS A 53 4.18 -14.54 -2.98
C LYS A 53 4.15 -14.42 -1.46
N TRP A 54 5.09 -13.65 -0.90
CA TRP A 54 5.13 -13.38 0.53
C TRP A 54 3.90 -12.59 0.99
N PHE A 55 3.51 -11.52 0.27
CA PHE A 55 2.30 -10.75 0.58
C PHE A 55 1.02 -11.55 0.41
N GLU A 56 0.91 -12.42 -0.60
CA GLU A 56 -0.23 -13.32 -0.75
C GLU A 56 -0.37 -14.26 0.45
N LYS A 57 0.72 -14.90 0.85
CA LYS A 57 0.75 -15.78 2.01
C LYS A 57 0.34 -15.02 3.28
N LEU A 58 0.89 -13.82 3.47
CA LEU A 58 0.59 -12.97 4.62
C LEU A 58 -0.91 -12.59 4.63
N SER A 59 -1.44 -12.12 3.50
CA SER A 59 -2.85 -11.73 3.36
C SER A 59 -3.80 -12.90 3.62
N ALA A 60 -3.46 -14.10 3.14
CA ALA A 60 -4.23 -15.31 3.39
C ALA A 60 -4.20 -15.69 4.89
N GLN A 61 -3.04 -15.60 5.53
CA GLN A 61 -2.89 -15.88 6.96
C GLN A 61 -3.64 -14.86 7.82
N GLU A 62 -3.50 -13.57 7.54
CA GLU A 62 -4.24 -12.50 8.22
C GLU A 62 -5.75 -12.70 8.08
N SER A 63 -6.22 -13.03 6.88
CA SER A 63 -7.65 -13.30 6.63
C SER A 63 -8.15 -14.46 7.48
N LYS A 64 -7.40 -15.56 7.55
CA LYS A 64 -7.76 -16.73 8.36
C LYS A 64 -7.75 -16.45 9.87
N ILE A 65 -6.80 -15.66 10.35
CA ILE A 65 -6.73 -15.27 11.77
C ILE A 65 -7.91 -14.38 12.15
N LEU A 66 -8.27 -13.44 11.27
CA LEU A 66 -9.31 -12.44 11.53
C LEU A 66 -10.73 -12.95 11.27
N GLU A 67 -10.90 -14.08 10.57
CA GLU A 67 -12.21 -14.66 10.21
C GLU A 67 -13.16 -14.78 11.40
N ASN A 68 -12.64 -15.13 12.58
CA ASN A 68 -13.43 -15.34 13.80
C ASN A 68 -13.25 -14.24 14.85
N LEU A 69 -12.62 -13.12 14.48
CA LEU A 69 -12.37 -12.00 15.39
C LEU A 69 -13.13 -10.76 14.92
N PRO A 70 -13.90 -10.08 15.79
CA PRO A 70 -14.49 -8.79 15.45
C PRO A 70 -13.40 -7.78 15.09
N HIS A 71 -13.46 -7.25 13.87
CA HIS A 71 -12.52 -6.27 13.36
C HIS A 71 -13.18 -5.30 12.39
N LEU A 72 -12.66 -4.08 12.32
CA LEU A 72 -12.97 -3.13 11.25
C LEU A 72 -11.99 -3.34 10.11
N SER A 73 -12.49 -3.62 8.89
CA SER A 73 -11.67 -3.71 7.70
C SER A 73 -11.59 -2.36 6.99
N ILE A 74 -10.36 -1.93 6.71
CA ILE A 74 -10.01 -0.77 5.90
C ILE A 74 -9.20 -1.26 4.70
N ILE A 75 -9.57 -0.86 3.50
CA ILE A 75 -8.83 -1.14 2.28
C ILE A 75 -8.11 0.13 1.86
N TYR A 76 -6.79 0.09 1.75
CA TYR A 76 -5.97 1.24 1.39
C TYR A 76 -6.44 1.92 0.09
N GLU A 77 -6.64 1.17 -0.99
CA GLU A 77 -7.02 1.71 -2.29
C GLU A 77 -8.39 2.42 -2.27
N ASP A 78 -9.34 1.90 -1.48
CA ASP A 78 -10.71 2.41 -1.43
C ASP A 78 -10.85 3.52 -0.40
N ASP A 79 -10.18 3.39 0.75
CA ASP A 79 -10.41 4.21 1.93
C ASP A 79 -9.35 5.30 2.15
N LEU A 80 -8.11 5.10 1.67
CA LEU A 80 -6.95 5.95 2.02
C LEU A 80 -6.18 6.51 0.82
N LEU A 81 -6.34 5.95 -0.39
CA LEU A 81 -5.58 6.41 -1.55
C LEU A 81 -5.98 7.82 -1.99
N LYS A 82 -7.27 8.17 -1.86
CA LYS A 82 -7.79 9.49 -2.21
C LYS A 82 -8.10 10.31 -0.97
N THR A 83 -7.60 11.54 -0.92
CA THR A 83 -7.81 12.46 0.20
C THR A 83 -9.29 12.71 0.48
N GLU A 84 -10.14 12.72 -0.56
CA GLU A 84 -11.58 12.88 -0.44
C GLU A 84 -12.27 11.78 0.38
N HIS A 85 -11.64 10.61 0.54
CA HIS A 85 -12.18 9.50 1.33
C HIS A 85 -11.70 9.51 2.79
N HIS A 86 -10.65 10.26 3.12
CA HIS A 86 -10.00 10.18 4.44
C HIS A 86 -10.95 10.47 5.58
N GLN A 87 -11.72 11.56 5.52
CA GLN A 87 -12.64 11.90 6.61
C GLN A 87 -13.67 10.81 6.83
N LYS A 88 -14.32 10.32 5.76
CA LYS A 88 -15.31 9.24 5.82
C LYS A 88 -14.73 7.96 6.42
N THR A 89 -13.49 7.62 6.07
CA THR A 89 -12.77 6.48 6.64
C THR A 89 -12.51 6.67 8.13
N LEU A 90 -12.05 7.85 8.54
CA LEU A 90 -11.78 8.16 9.93
C LEU A 90 -13.07 8.22 10.76
N ASP A 91 -14.17 8.70 10.20
CA ASP A 91 -15.49 8.67 10.86
C ASP A 91 -15.91 7.24 11.21
N ARG A 92 -15.72 6.28 10.28
CA ARG A 92 -15.95 4.85 10.55
C ARG A 92 -15.05 4.32 11.65
N ILE A 93 -13.79 4.75 11.69
CA ILE A 93 -12.83 4.37 12.73
C ILE A 93 -13.24 4.97 14.09
N PHE A 94 -13.65 6.23 14.13
CA PHE A 94 -14.10 6.90 15.35
C PHE A 94 -15.35 6.23 15.93
N ASP A 95 -16.35 5.95 15.08
CA ASP A 95 -17.55 5.19 15.45
C ASP A 95 -17.17 3.80 15.99
N TYR A 96 -16.34 3.06 15.24
CA TYR A 96 -15.86 1.76 15.68
C TYR A 96 -15.12 1.82 17.01
N LEU A 97 -14.35 2.87 17.28
CA LEU A 97 -13.66 3.11 18.55
C LEU A 97 -14.58 3.64 19.66
N GLY A 98 -15.77 4.14 19.33
CA GLY A 98 -16.73 4.71 20.28
C GLY A 98 -16.32 6.09 20.77
N ILE A 99 -15.66 6.88 19.92
CA ILE A 99 -15.20 8.23 20.23
C ILE A 99 -15.80 9.26 19.26
N PRO A 100 -15.93 10.54 19.66
CA PRO A 100 -16.45 11.58 18.78
C PRO A 100 -15.58 11.75 17.53
N SER A 101 -16.22 11.97 16.38
CA SER A 101 -15.50 12.33 15.16
C SER A 101 -14.94 13.74 15.25
N VAL A 102 -13.74 13.93 14.67
CA VAL A 102 -13.09 15.22 14.49
C VAL A 102 -12.58 15.36 13.06
N PRO A 103 -12.49 16.59 12.52
CA PRO A 103 -11.86 16.83 11.23
C PRO A 103 -10.39 16.39 11.22
N VAL A 104 -10.00 15.58 10.24
CA VAL A 104 -8.63 15.10 10.07
C VAL A 104 -7.98 15.69 8.82
N LYS A 105 -6.67 15.95 8.91
CA LYS A 105 -5.81 16.33 7.78
C LYS A 105 -4.47 15.64 7.95
N THR A 106 -3.82 15.34 6.82
CA THR A 106 -2.47 14.77 6.80
C THR A 106 -1.57 15.61 5.92
N GLN A 107 -0.30 15.72 6.31
CA GLN A 107 0.77 16.31 5.49
C GLN A 107 1.64 15.23 4.83
N PHE A 108 1.34 13.96 5.07
CA PHE A 108 2.06 12.85 4.46
C PHE A 108 1.61 12.67 3.02
N VAL A 109 2.60 12.55 2.15
CA VAL A 109 2.42 12.21 0.75
C VAL A 109 3.08 10.87 0.46
N LYS A 110 2.52 10.15 -0.50
CA LYS A 110 3.06 8.87 -0.93
C LYS A 110 4.41 9.09 -1.62
N ILE A 111 5.43 8.34 -1.22
CA ILE A 111 6.76 8.39 -1.85
C ILE A 111 6.70 7.94 -3.31
N THR A 112 5.94 6.89 -3.59
CA THR A 112 5.90 6.25 -4.90
C THR A 112 4.84 6.90 -5.79
N PRO A 113 5.19 7.34 -7.01
CA PRO A 113 4.24 7.82 -8.01
C PRO A 113 3.13 6.84 -8.28
N ASN A 114 2.04 7.39 -8.83
CA ASN A 114 0.91 6.57 -9.25
C ASN A 114 1.20 5.73 -10.50
N ARG A 115 2.17 6.10 -11.34
CA ARG A 115 2.55 5.30 -12.53
C ARG A 115 3.92 4.69 -12.33
N LEU A 116 4.00 3.38 -12.57
CA LEU A 116 5.22 2.60 -12.43
C LEU A 116 6.34 3.08 -13.37
N SER A 117 5.95 3.42 -14.60
CA SER A 117 6.84 3.93 -15.66
C SER A 117 7.61 5.20 -15.28
N ASP A 118 7.11 5.95 -14.29
CA ASP A 118 7.70 7.23 -13.93
C ASP A 118 9.02 7.04 -13.18
N PHE A 119 9.22 5.89 -12.51
CA PHE A 119 10.37 5.64 -11.63
C PHE A 119 10.95 4.21 -11.73
N VAL A 120 10.34 3.29 -12.47
CA VAL A 120 10.89 1.96 -12.73
C VAL A 120 11.25 1.82 -14.21
N LEU A 121 12.56 1.67 -14.46
CA LEU A 121 13.12 1.62 -15.81
C LEU A 121 12.64 0.38 -16.57
N ASN A 122 12.70 -0.79 -15.92
CA ASN A 122 12.34 -2.08 -16.51
C ASN A 122 10.85 -2.44 -16.36
N HIS A 123 9.94 -1.45 -16.37
CA HIS A 123 8.50 -1.69 -16.21
C HIS A 123 7.91 -2.69 -17.24
N LYS A 124 8.42 -2.69 -18.48
CA LYS A 124 7.97 -3.63 -19.53
C LYS A 124 8.32 -5.08 -19.19
N GLU A 125 9.53 -5.30 -18.71
CA GLU A 125 10.02 -6.62 -18.26
C GLU A 125 9.19 -7.14 -17.08
N ILE A 126 8.87 -6.25 -16.13
CA ILE A 126 8.00 -6.58 -15.00
C ILE A 126 6.62 -7.01 -15.47
N MET A 127 5.99 -6.25 -16.37
CA MET A 127 4.66 -6.58 -16.89
C MET A 127 4.65 -7.90 -17.66
N GLN A 128 5.71 -8.19 -18.42
CA GLN A 128 5.85 -9.47 -19.11
C GLN A 128 6.00 -10.62 -18.11
N THR A 129 6.91 -10.50 -17.16
CA THR A 129 7.18 -11.54 -16.15
C THR A 129 5.95 -11.84 -15.30
N ILE A 130 5.17 -10.81 -14.95
CA ILE A 130 3.93 -10.96 -14.18
C ILE A 130 2.82 -11.56 -15.02
N GLY A 131 2.73 -11.20 -16.31
CA GLY A 131 1.84 -11.84 -17.28
C GLY A 131 2.08 -13.34 -17.42
N GLU A 132 3.35 -13.75 -17.46
CA GLU A 132 3.75 -15.16 -17.54
C GLU A 132 3.52 -15.92 -16.21
N ALA A 133 3.53 -15.21 -15.08
CA ALA A 133 3.38 -15.80 -13.75
C ALA A 133 1.93 -15.82 -13.21
N GLU A 134 0.92 -15.58 -14.05
CA GLU A 134 -0.53 -15.57 -13.72
C GLU A 134 -1.01 -14.46 -12.76
N TYR A 135 -0.33 -13.32 -12.67
CA TYR A 135 -0.69 -12.21 -11.77
C TYR A 135 -1.41 -11.03 -12.47
N VAL A 136 -2.20 -11.30 -13.53
CA VAL A 136 -2.95 -10.30 -14.32
C VAL A 136 -4.41 -10.22 -13.89
#